data_AF-A0A496PDQ0-F1
#
_entry.id   AF-A0A496PDQ0-F1
#
_cell.length_a   1.000
_cell.length_b   1.000
_cell.length_c   1.000
_cell.angle_alpha   90.00
_cell.angle_beta   90.00
_cell.angle_gamma   90.00
#
_symmetry.space_group_name_H-M   'P 1'
#
loop_
_entity.id
_entity.type
_entity.pdbx_description
1 polymer ?
#
loop_
_entity_poly.entity_id
_entity_poly.type
_entity_poly.pdbx_seq_one_letter_code
_entity_poly.pdbx_strand_id
1 'polypeptide(L)' 'MYIDDTIAAIATPPGIGGVGIIRVSGKDSFPIVNSLFKS' A
#
# COMPACT_ATOMS: atom_id res chain seq x y z
N MET A 1 6.40 -18.51 -13.41
CA MET A 1 5.37 -17.44 -13.43
C MET A 1 5.81 -16.42 -12.39
N TYR A 2 6.54 -15.39 -12.82
CA TYR A 2 6.88 -14.27 -11.95
C TYR A 2 5.94 -13.14 -12.33
N ILE A 3 5.15 -12.69 -11.37
CA ILE A 3 4.27 -11.54 -11.53
C ILE A 3 4.96 -10.37 -10.83
N ASP A 4 5.50 -9.44 -11.63
CA ASP A 4 6.20 -8.22 -11.16
C ASP A 4 5.21 -7.07 -10.92
N ASP A 5 3.99 -7.42 -10.51
CA ASP A 5 2.94 -6.45 -10.24
C ASP A 5 3.18 -5.75 -8.91
N THR A 6 2.75 -4.49 -8.84
CA THR A 6 2.69 -3.78 -7.57
C THR A 6 1.41 -4.17 -6.85
N ILE A 7 1.55 -4.73 -5.64
CA ILE A 7 0.45 -5.24 -4.82
C ILE A 7 0.19 -4.33 -3.61
N ALA A 8 -1.03 -4.39 -3.07
CA ALA A 8 -1.39 -3.70 -1.84
C ALA A 8 -2.22 -4.61 -0.92
N ALA A 9 -2.08 -4.45 0.40
CA ALA A 9 -2.85 -5.19 1.38
C ALA A 9 -3.02 -4.40 2.69
N ILE A 10 -4.08 -4.70 3.44
CA ILE A 10 -4.23 -4.25 4.82
C ILE A 10 -3.17 -4.98 5.67
N ALA A 11 -2.33 -4.21 6.38
CA ALA A 11 -1.21 -4.72 7.17
C ALA A 11 -1.51 -4.77 8.68
N THR A 12 -2.66 -4.27 9.11
CA THR A 12 -3.12 -4.26 10.51
C THR A 12 -4.43 -5.03 10.68
N PRO A 13 -4.75 -5.57 11.87
CA PRO A 13 -6.02 -6.24 12.11
C PRO A 13 -7.23 -5.34 11.80
N PRO A 14 -8.37 -5.91 11.35
CA PRO A 14 -9.60 -5.15 11.19
C PRO A 14 -10.15 -4.74 12.56
N GLY A 15 -10.68 -3.53 12.65
CA GLY A 15 -11.27 -3.01 13.89
C GLY A 15 -11.07 -1.51 14.05
N ILE A 16 -11.30 -1.03 15.26
CA ILE A 16 -11.17 0.39 15.63
C ILE A 16 -9.82 0.59 16.32
N GLY A 17 -9.06 1.59 15.87
CA GLY A 17 -7.75 1.94 16.43
C GLY A 17 -7.32 3.35 16.01
N GLY A 18 -6.21 3.83 16.57
CA GLY A 18 -5.69 5.17 16.26
C GLY A 18 -5.09 5.30 14.87
N VAL A 19 -4.51 4.22 14.33
CA VAL A 19 -3.91 4.16 12.99
C VAL A 19 -4.19 2.79 12.37
N GLY A 20 -4.52 2.78 11.08
CA GLY A 20 -4.53 1.59 10.24
C GLY A 20 -3.45 1.70 9.16
N ILE A 21 -2.86 0.57 8.76
CA ILE A 21 -1.77 0.55 7.78
C ILE A 21 -2.21 -0.25 6.55
N ILE A 22 -2.05 0.36 5.37
CA ILE A 22 -2.10 -0.33 4.08
C ILE A 22 -0.65 -0.37 3.56
N ARG A 23 -0.14 -1.57 3.28
CA ARG A 23 1.20 -1.76 2.72
C ARG A 23 1.09 -1.93 1.21
N VAL A 24 1.90 -1.19 0.47
CA VAL A 24 2.09 -1.32 -0.99
C VAL A 24 3.50 -1.84 -1.25
N SER A 25 3.66 -2.80 -2.16
CA SER A 25 4.97 -3.40 -2.49
C SER A 25 5.06 -3.73 -3.98
N GLY A 26 6.22 -3.43 -4.58
CA GLY A 26 6.47 -3.56 -6.00
C GLY A 26 7.14 -2.32 -6.58
N LYS A 27 7.61 -2.42 -7.83
CA LYS A 27 8.38 -1.38 -8.52
C LYS A 27 7.68 -0.02 -8.59
N ASP A 28 6.35 0.00 -8.65
CA ASP A 28 5.57 1.22 -8.84
C ASP A 28 4.96 1.76 -7.53
N SER A 29 5.38 1.24 -6.37
CA SER A 29 4.79 1.61 -5.07
C SER A 29 4.86 3.11 -4.79
N PHE A 30 6.03 3.73 -5.00
CA PHE A 30 6.21 5.17 -4.76
C PHE A 30 5.48 6.03 -5.79
N PRO A 31 5.61 5.79 -7.11
CA PRO A 31 4.81 6.51 -8.12
C PRO A 31 3.30 6.49 -7.82
N ILE A 32 2.75 5.31 -7.49
CA ILE A 32 1.32 5.15 -7.16
C ILE A 32 0.98 5.97 -5.93
N VAL A 33 1.69 5.78 -4.81
CA VAL A 33 1.37 6.48 -3.54
C VAL A 33 1.53 7.99 -3.68
N ASN A 34 2.60 8.46 -4.33
CA ASN A 34 2.84 9.90 -4.53
C ASN A 34 1.78 10.57 -5.41
N SER A 35 1.10 9.82 -6.29
CA SER A 35 0.00 10.36 -7.09
C SER A 35 -1.29 10.58 -6.29
N LEU A 36 -1.45 9.88 -5.17
CA LEU A 36 -2.66 9.90 -4.32
C LEU A 36 -2.58 10.94 -3.20
N PHE A 37 -1.38 11.16 -2.67
CA PHE A 37 -1.17 12.10 -1.57
C PHE A 37 -0.50 13.37 -2.08
N LYS A 38 -1.13 14.52 -1.81
CA LYS A 38 -0.51 15.84 -2.03
C LYS A 38 0.08 16.30 -0.71
N SER A 39 1.39 16.50 -0.71
CA SER A 39 2.13 17.17 0.36
C SER A 39 2.20 18.67 0.14
#